data_AF-G7LA73-F1
#
_entry.id   AF-G7LA73-F1
#
_cell.length_a   1.000
_cell.length_b   1.000
_cell.length_c   1.000
_cell.angle_alpha   90.00
_cell.angle_beta   90.00
_cell.angle_gamma   90.00
#
_symmetry.space_group_name_H-M   'P 1'
#
loop_
_entity.id
_entity.type
_entity.pdbx_description
1 polymer ?
#
loop_
_entity_poly.entity_id
_entity_poly.type
_entity_poly.pdbx_seq_one_letter_code
_entity_poly.pdbx_strand_id
1 'polypeptide(L)'
;MANSENELLAMASSRYSPRRVVLLARRAMKLLTRLGEQGYSRGESRCRKYYLQGPKKGRIGEFSPDLPGMPDNVHYVGKGQYFIGTSITSQWELLLRYPFLRKTVAMVTKHFRRPKLGINGGVIVVDLAGKVTDHYYDLQLSLISSGIKVDN
;
A
#
# COMPACT_ATOMS: atom_id res chain seq x y z
N MET A 1 -2.01 -5.37 23.23
CA MET A 1 -2.44 -6.30 22.17
C MET A 1 -3.53 -7.26 22.64
N ALA A 2 -3.46 -7.83 23.85
CA ALA A 2 -4.49 -8.74 24.38
C ALA A 2 -5.91 -8.15 24.51
N ASN A 3 -6.04 -6.85 24.84
CA ASN A 3 -7.37 -6.22 24.96
C ASN A 3 -8.08 -6.01 23.61
N SER A 4 -7.33 -5.69 22.55
CA SER A 4 -7.91 -5.43 21.23
C SER A 4 -8.41 -6.70 20.54
N GLU A 5 -7.74 -7.84 20.76
CA GLU A 5 -8.18 -9.15 20.24
C GLU A 5 -9.45 -9.64 20.95
N ASN A 6 -9.52 -9.48 22.27
CA ASN A 6 -10.72 -9.82 23.05
C ASN A 6 -11.93 -8.96 22.65
N GLU A 7 -11.74 -7.67 22.37
CA GLU A 7 -12.82 -6.82 21.88
C GLU A 7 -13.29 -7.19 20.46
N LEU A 8 -12.37 -7.58 19.56
CA LEU A 8 -12.71 -8.04 18.21
C LEU A 8 -13.44 -9.40 18.21
N LEU A 9 -13.03 -10.33 19.07
CA LEU A 9 -13.74 -11.60 19.27
C LEU A 9 -15.14 -11.36 19.84
N ALA A 10 -15.31 -10.38 20.73
CA ALA A 10 -16.61 -9.98 21.25
C ALA A 10 -17.54 -9.40 20.16
N MET A 11 -16.99 -8.72 19.13
CA MET A 11 -17.75 -8.24 17.96
C MET A 11 -18.27 -9.36 17.06
N ALA A 12 -17.60 -10.52 17.01
CA ALA A 12 -18.04 -11.68 16.24
C ALA A 12 -19.20 -12.44 16.93
N SER A 13 -19.42 -12.18 18.23
CA SER A 13 -20.55 -12.74 18.97
C SER A 13 -21.80 -11.85 18.80
N SER A 14 -22.94 -12.45 18.48
CA SER A 14 -24.21 -11.81 18.09
C SER A 14 -24.90 -10.93 19.15
N ARG A 15 -24.22 -10.58 20.25
CA ARG A 15 -24.82 -9.92 21.43
C ARG A 15 -24.60 -8.40 21.53
N TYR A 16 -23.88 -7.78 20.61
CA TYR A 16 -23.63 -6.34 20.66
C TYR A 16 -24.73 -5.52 19.99
N SER A 17 -25.25 -4.50 20.69
CA SER A 17 -26.23 -3.57 20.12
C SER A 17 -25.63 -2.79 18.93
N PRO A 18 -26.41 -2.51 17.87
CA PRO A 18 -25.88 -1.89 16.65
C PRO A 18 -25.06 -0.63 16.94
N ARG A 19 -25.54 0.22 17.86
CA ARG A 19 -24.87 1.47 18.27
C ARG A 19 -23.50 1.25 18.93
N ARG A 20 -23.34 0.20 19.73
CA ARG A 20 -22.05 -0.13 20.37
C ARG A 20 -21.05 -0.71 19.36
N VAL A 21 -21.54 -1.52 18.41
CA VAL A 21 -20.71 -1.99 17.28
C VAL A 21 -20.20 -0.80 16.46
N VAL A 22 -21.02 0.22 16.19
CA VAL A 22 -20.59 1.43 15.47
C VAL A 22 -19.50 2.17 16.21
N LEU A 23 -19.67 2.39 17.52
CA LEU A 23 -18.72 3.16 18.32
C LEU A 23 -17.36 2.46 18.39
N LEU A 24 -17.35 1.14 18.59
CA LEU A 24 -16.14 0.33 18.61
C LEU A 24 -15.48 0.26 17.22
N ALA A 25 -16.27 0.10 16.15
CA ALA A 25 -15.75 0.14 14.78
C ALA A 25 -15.10 1.50 14.45
N ARG A 26 -15.69 2.63 14.89
CA ARG A 26 -15.09 3.96 14.74
C ARG A 26 -13.78 4.09 15.53
N ARG A 27 -13.72 3.54 16.75
CA ARG A 27 -12.49 3.53 17.57
C ARG A 27 -11.40 2.67 16.93
N ALA A 28 -11.76 1.48 16.45
CA ALA A 28 -10.85 0.58 15.74
C ALA A 28 -10.33 1.22 14.45
N MET A 29 -11.19 1.84 13.63
CA MET A 29 -10.76 2.58 12.44
C MET A 29 -9.83 3.74 12.78
N LYS A 30 -10.13 4.53 13.82
CA LYS A 30 -9.26 5.63 14.26
C LYS A 30 -7.91 5.14 14.79
N LEU A 31 -7.88 3.99 15.46
CA LEU A 31 -6.66 3.29 15.86
C LEU A 31 -5.87 2.80 14.65
N LEU A 32 -6.52 2.20 13.66
CA LEU A 32 -5.88 1.74 12.42
C LEU A 32 -5.30 2.91 11.61
N THR A 33 -5.99 4.05 11.54
CA THR A 33 -5.46 5.26 10.91
C THR A 33 -4.22 5.76 11.65
N ARG A 34 -4.25 5.84 12.99
CA ARG A 34 -3.09 6.24 13.81
C ARG A 34 -1.92 5.26 13.73
N LEU A 35 -2.21 3.95 13.67
CA LEU A 35 -1.20 2.90 13.49
C LEU A 35 -0.62 2.92 12.07
N GLY A 36 -1.41 3.31 11.07
CA GLY A 36 -0.94 3.54 9.71
C GLY A 36 -0.06 4.78 9.55
N GLU A 37 -0.27 5.81 10.39
CA GLU A 37 0.57 7.01 10.47
C GLU A 37 1.87 6.76 11.25
N GLN A 38 1.85 5.90 12.27
CA GLN A 38 3.05 5.45 12.99
C GLN A 38 3.69 4.23 12.31
N GLY A 39 4.31 4.49 11.16
CA GLY A 39 5.40 3.72 10.56
C GLY A 39 5.39 2.20 10.77
N TYR A 40 4.87 1.47 9.79
CA TYR A 40 5.36 0.12 9.48
C TYR A 40 6.02 0.14 8.10
N SER A 41 7.35 0.06 8.14
CA SER A 41 8.24 -0.10 6.98
C SER A 41 8.39 -1.58 6.60
N ARG A 42 8.62 -1.80 5.30
CA ARG A 42 9.06 -3.03 4.62
C ARG A 42 8.01 -4.15 4.48
N GLY A 43 7.00 -3.91 3.66
CA GLY A 43 6.75 -4.86 2.57
C GLY A 43 7.92 -4.75 1.59
N GLU A 44 8.63 -5.83 1.29
CA GLU A 44 9.74 -5.86 0.32
C GLU A 44 9.22 -5.73 -1.11
N SER A 45 8.62 -4.60 -1.42
CA SER A 45 8.30 -4.23 -2.79
C SER A 45 9.60 -3.98 -3.54
N ARG A 46 9.84 -4.77 -4.59
CA ARG A 46 11.07 -4.72 -5.35
C ARG A 46 10.82 -4.85 -6.83
N CYS A 47 11.68 -4.20 -7.61
CA CYS A 47 11.82 -4.44 -9.03
C CYS A 47 13.10 -5.24 -9.28
N ARG A 48 13.01 -6.22 -10.20
CA ARG A 48 14.13 -7.05 -10.64
C ARG A 48 14.34 -6.85 -12.13
N LYS A 49 15.58 -7.00 -12.60
CA LYS A 49 15.90 -6.93 -14.03
C LYS A 49 16.16 -8.31 -14.60
N TYR A 50 15.71 -8.53 -15.83
CA TYR A 50 16.01 -9.74 -16.59
C TYR A 50 17.03 -9.42 -17.67
N TYR A 51 18.15 -10.14 -17.69
CA TYR A 51 19.22 -9.89 -18.65
C TYR A 51 18.88 -10.55 -20.00
N LEU A 52 18.61 -9.73 -21.03
CA LEU A 52 18.33 -10.21 -22.39
C LEU A 52 19.60 -10.54 -23.20
N GLN A 53 20.73 -9.92 -22.84
CA GLN A 53 22.01 -10.03 -23.55
C GLN A 53 23.19 -10.03 -22.57
N GLY A 54 24.39 -10.34 -23.07
CA GLY A 54 25.63 -10.36 -22.30
C GLY A 54 25.85 -11.66 -21.50
N PRO A 55 26.90 -11.71 -20.65
CA PRO A 55 27.30 -12.93 -19.94
C PRO A 55 26.27 -13.42 -18.91
N LYS A 56 25.35 -12.56 -18.48
CA LYS A 56 24.27 -12.90 -17.55
C LYS A 56 22.94 -13.19 -18.26
N LYS A 57 22.93 -13.32 -19.60
CA LYS A 57 21.72 -13.56 -20.39
C LYS A 57 20.89 -14.71 -19.82
N GLY A 58 19.58 -14.50 -19.75
CA GLY A 58 18.62 -15.47 -19.24
C GLY A 58 18.48 -15.49 -17.71
N ARG A 59 19.24 -14.67 -16.98
CA ARG A 59 19.18 -14.60 -15.51
C ARG A 59 18.37 -13.40 -15.03
N ILE A 60 17.86 -13.52 -13.81
CA ILE A 60 17.23 -12.41 -13.08
C ILE A 60 18.28 -11.82 -12.11
N GLY A 61 18.45 -10.51 -12.16
CA GLY A 61 19.27 -9.75 -11.22
C GLY A 61 18.44 -8.79 -10.37
N GLU A 62 19.08 -8.23 -9.34
CA GLU A 62 18.52 -7.15 -8.55
C GLU A 62 18.53 -5.84 -9.37
N PHE A 63 17.50 -5.01 -9.15
CA PHE A 63 17.41 -3.68 -9.76
C PHE A 63 17.07 -2.64 -8.68
N SER A 64 15.93 -2.79 -7.99
CA SER A 64 15.57 -1.91 -6.88
C SER A 64 14.90 -2.72 -5.76
N PRO A 65 15.59 -3.00 -4.63
CA PRO A 65 15.13 -3.95 -3.62
C PRO A 65 14.13 -3.38 -2.61
N ASP A 66 14.16 -2.07 -2.34
CA ASP A 66 13.45 -1.41 -1.24
C ASP A 66 12.57 -0.25 -1.79
N LEU A 67 11.56 -0.57 -2.61
CA LEU A 67 10.64 0.44 -3.15
C LEU A 67 9.49 0.75 -2.17
N PRO A 68 9.12 2.03 -1.97
CA PRO A 68 7.92 2.39 -1.22
C PRO A 68 6.64 2.06 -2.00
N GLY A 69 5.65 1.45 -1.32
CA GLY A 69 4.36 1.09 -1.93
C GLY A 69 4.44 -0.14 -2.83
N MET A 70 3.34 -0.55 -3.46
CA MET A 70 3.32 -1.70 -4.36
C MET A 70 3.55 -1.24 -5.81
N PRO A 71 4.69 -1.61 -6.44
CA PRO A 71 4.96 -1.23 -7.81
C PRO A 71 4.00 -1.95 -8.75
N ASP A 72 3.42 -1.21 -9.69
CA ASP A 72 2.53 -1.76 -10.71
C ASP A 72 3.22 -1.75 -12.08
N ASN A 73 3.44 -0.57 -12.67
CA ASN A 73 4.08 -0.45 -13.99
C ASN A 73 5.40 0.32 -13.94
N VAL A 74 6.28 0.02 -14.91
CA VAL A 74 7.59 0.66 -15.11
C VAL A 74 7.65 1.22 -16.52
N HIS A 75 7.97 2.50 -16.66
CA HIS A 75 8.08 3.19 -17.94
C HIS A 75 9.42 3.93 -18.05
N TYR A 76 10.09 3.80 -19.18
CA TYR A 76 11.29 4.60 -19.47
C TYR A 76 10.87 5.97 -19.97
N VAL A 77 11.32 7.04 -19.30
CA VAL A 77 10.85 8.42 -19.55
C VAL A 77 11.94 9.28 -20.24
N GLY A 78 13.04 8.64 -20.64
CA GLY A 78 14.19 9.30 -21.25
C GLY A 78 15.21 9.80 -20.21
N LYS A 79 16.33 10.34 -20.71
CA LYS A 79 17.46 10.86 -19.90
C LYS A 79 18.03 9.86 -18.86
N GLY A 80 17.89 8.56 -19.10
CA GLY A 80 18.40 7.53 -18.18
C GLY A 80 17.52 7.29 -16.95
N GLN A 81 16.22 7.60 -17.02
CA GLN A 81 15.29 7.45 -15.89
C GLN A 81 14.10 6.54 -16.23
N TYR A 82 13.67 5.77 -15.24
CA TYR A 82 12.43 5.01 -15.25
C TYR A 82 11.46 5.59 -14.22
N PHE A 83 10.19 5.66 -14.58
CA PHE A 83 9.09 5.97 -13.67
C PHE A 83 8.39 4.67 -13.30
N ILE A 84 8.20 4.46 -12.00
CA ILE A 84 7.53 3.30 -11.43
C ILE A 84 6.25 3.80 -10.76
N GLY A 85 5.10 3.43 -11.31
CA GLY A 85 3.80 3.72 -10.71
C GLY A 85 3.64 2.90 -9.44
N THR A 86 3.25 3.56 -8.35
CA THR A 86 2.99 2.90 -7.06
C THR A 86 1.53 3.01 -6.69
N SER A 87 0.98 1.86 -6.32
CA SER A 87 -0.35 1.74 -5.78
C SER A 87 -0.27 1.23 -4.34
N ILE A 88 -1.29 1.57 -3.55
CA ILE A 88 -1.56 0.98 -2.23
C ILE A 88 -0.57 1.41 -1.13
N THR A 89 -1.12 2.05 -0.10
CA THR A 89 -0.43 2.43 1.14
C THR A 89 -0.27 1.25 2.11
N SER A 90 0.71 1.38 3.00
CA SER A 90 0.96 0.50 4.17
C SER A 90 -0.30 0.09 4.96
N GLN A 91 -1.33 0.96 4.98
CA GLN A 91 -2.62 0.69 5.64
C GLN A 91 -3.38 -0.49 5.00
N TRP A 92 -3.36 -0.59 3.67
CA TRP A 92 -3.98 -1.68 2.94
C TRP A 92 -3.18 -2.97 3.07
N GLU A 93 -1.86 -2.89 3.18
CA GLU A 93 -1.00 -4.04 3.44
C GLU A 93 -1.35 -4.72 4.77
N LEU A 94 -1.61 -3.92 5.81
CA LEU A 94 -2.09 -4.42 7.10
C LEU A 94 -3.48 -5.11 6.98
N LEU A 95 -4.40 -4.50 6.23
CA LEU A 95 -5.71 -5.08 5.91
C LEU A 95 -5.61 -6.38 5.11
N LEU A 96 -4.63 -6.49 4.21
CA LEU A 96 -4.38 -7.70 3.42
C LEU A 96 -3.73 -8.80 4.28
N ARG A 97 -2.83 -8.45 5.20
CA ARG A 97 -2.10 -9.39 6.06
C ARG A 97 -2.97 -10.10 7.09
N TYR A 98 -3.99 -9.42 7.62
CA TYR A 98 -4.83 -9.97 8.70
C TYR A 98 -6.27 -10.22 8.24
N PRO A 99 -6.68 -11.49 8.03
CA PRO A 99 -8.00 -11.83 7.51
C PRO A 99 -9.18 -11.31 8.36
N PHE A 100 -9.00 -11.22 9.69
CA PHE A 100 -10.04 -10.70 10.58
C PHE A 100 -10.28 -9.19 10.37
N LEU A 101 -9.21 -8.41 10.14
CA LEU A 101 -9.29 -6.98 9.83
C LEU A 101 -10.05 -6.76 8.51
N ARG A 102 -9.76 -7.57 7.50
CA ARG A 102 -10.48 -7.57 6.22
C ARG A 102 -11.98 -7.83 6.42
N LYS A 103 -12.35 -8.82 7.23
CA LYS A 103 -13.75 -9.15 7.53
C LYS A 103 -14.46 -8.01 8.27
N THR A 104 -13.79 -7.40 9.25
CA THR A 104 -14.33 -6.25 9.99
C THR A 104 -14.55 -5.05 9.08
N VAL A 105 -13.56 -4.69 8.25
CA VAL A 105 -13.72 -3.57 7.31
C VAL A 105 -14.80 -3.88 6.26
N ALA A 106 -14.91 -5.11 5.76
CA ALA A 106 -16.00 -5.52 4.86
C ALA A 106 -17.38 -5.36 5.51
N MET A 107 -17.54 -5.77 6.78
CA MET A 107 -18.79 -5.58 7.51
C MET A 107 -19.12 -4.10 7.75
N VAL A 108 -18.11 -3.30 8.14
CA VAL A 108 -18.28 -1.85 8.36
C VAL A 108 -18.65 -1.15 7.06
N THR A 109 -17.98 -1.47 5.94
CA THR A 109 -18.27 -0.89 4.62
C THR A 109 -19.60 -1.35 4.03
N LYS A 110 -20.13 -2.50 4.46
CA LYS A 110 -21.48 -2.94 4.10
C LYS A 110 -22.57 -2.11 4.78
N HIS A 111 -22.30 -1.56 5.96
CA HIS A 111 -23.31 -0.88 6.79
C HIS A 111 -23.08 0.63 6.92
N PHE A 112 -21.90 1.12 6.55
CA PHE A 112 -21.50 2.52 6.59
C PHE A 112 -20.83 2.91 5.26
N ARG A 113 -20.82 4.22 4.97
CA ARG A 113 -20.04 4.75 3.84
C ARG A 113 -18.60 4.26 3.93
N ARG A 114 -18.04 3.86 2.77
CA ARG A 114 -16.65 3.41 2.69
C ARG A 114 -15.74 4.46 3.33
N PRO A 115 -14.92 4.08 4.33
CA PRO A 115 -13.92 4.99 4.85
C PRO A 115 -12.98 5.31 3.69
N LYS A 116 -12.71 6.60 3.47
CA LYS A 116 -11.62 7.04 2.61
C LYS A 116 -10.33 6.67 3.31
N LEU A 117 -9.92 5.41 3.19
CA LEU A 117 -8.56 5.01 3.53
C LEU A 117 -7.66 5.86 2.64
N GLY A 118 -6.70 6.58 3.22
CA GLY A 118 -5.76 7.40 2.47
C GLY A 118 -4.95 6.47 1.58
N ILE A 119 -5.24 6.49 0.29
CA ILE A 119 -4.46 5.76 -0.70
C ILE A 119 -3.43 6.79 -1.15
N ASN A 120 -2.19 6.62 -0.72
CA ASN A 120 -1.07 7.41 -1.22
C ASN A 120 -0.49 6.61 -2.38
N GLY A 121 -1.03 6.86 -3.56
CA GLY A 121 -0.43 6.45 -4.82
C GLY A 121 0.56 7.51 -5.28
N GLY A 122 1.44 7.12 -6.18
CA GLY A 122 2.47 8.01 -6.66
C GLY A 122 3.29 7.42 -7.80
N VAL A 123 4.39 8.10 -8.07
CA VAL A 123 5.38 7.72 -9.07
C VAL A 123 6.75 7.85 -8.44
N ILE A 124 7.49 6.75 -8.42
CA ILE A 124 8.91 6.73 -8.04
C ILE A 124 9.75 6.89 -9.31
N VAL A 125 10.75 7.75 -9.25
CA VAL A 125 11.76 7.87 -10.30
C VAL A 125 13.00 7.10 -9.87
N VAL A 126 13.48 6.22 -10.75
CA VAL A 126 14.74 5.49 -10.57
C VAL A 126 15.67 5.71 -11.75
N ASP A 127 16.97 5.68 -11.50
CA ASP A 127 17.99 5.72 -12.56
C ASP A 127 18.16 4.36 -13.27
N LEU A 128 19.07 4.28 -14.24
CA LEU A 128 19.42 3.04 -14.95
C LEU A 128 20.01 1.95 -14.05
N ALA A 129 20.56 2.32 -12.89
CA ALA A 129 21.06 1.36 -11.90
C ALA A 129 19.94 0.83 -11.00
N GLY A 130 18.78 1.49 -10.96
CA GLY A 130 17.64 1.18 -10.11
C GLY A 130 17.65 1.90 -8.77
N LYS A 131 18.52 2.92 -8.63
CA LYS A 131 18.56 3.81 -7.46
C LYS A 131 17.42 4.83 -7.56
N VAL A 132 16.66 4.96 -6.49
CA VAL A 132 15.61 5.98 -6.37
C VAL A 132 16.23 7.37 -6.37
N THR A 133 15.79 8.22 -7.30
CA THR A 133 16.22 9.62 -7.38
C THR A 133 15.15 10.55 -6.83
N ASP A 134 13.87 10.29 -7.15
CA ASP A 134 12.75 11.15 -6.78
C ASP A 134 11.50 10.32 -6.48
N HIS A 135 10.56 10.90 -5.74
CA HIS A 135 9.28 10.27 -5.40
C HIS A 135 8.18 11.33 -5.35
N TYR A 136 7.23 11.23 -6.29
CA TYR A 136 6.07 12.10 -6.38
C TYR A 136 4.84 11.36 -5.83
N TYR A 137 4.21 11.88 -4.79
CA TYR A 137 3.04 11.28 -4.17
C TYR A 137 2.07 12.35 -3.66
N ASP A 138 0.79 12.00 -3.59
CA ASP A 138 -0.25 12.87 -3.05
C ASP A 138 -1.32 12.02 -2.35
N LEU A 139 -1.95 12.56 -1.31
CA LEU A 139 -3.03 11.90 -0.56
C LEU A 139 -4.32 11.71 -1.38
N GLN A 140 -4.49 12.49 -2.45
CA GLN A 140 -5.62 12.39 -3.38
C GLN A 140 -5.38 11.36 -4.48
N LEU A 141 -4.13 10.99 -4.74
CA LEU A 141 -3.77 10.08 -5.81
C LEU A 141 -3.94 8.64 -5.34
N SER A 142 -4.91 7.92 -5.90
CA SER A 142 -5.17 6.53 -5.54
C SER A 142 -5.07 5.59 -6.74
N LEU A 143 -4.42 4.43 -6.56
CA LEU A 143 -4.34 3.40 -7.61
C LEU A 143 -3.73 3.93 -8.92
N ILE A 144 -2.66 4.72 -8.80
CA ILE A 144 -1.90 5.16 -9.98
C ILE A 144 -1.18 3.95 -10.56
N SER A 145 -1.40 3.74 -11.87
CA SER A 145 -0.73 2.71 -12.64
C SER A 145 0.57 3.22 -13.26
N SER A 146 0.65 4.51 -13.64
CA SER A 146 1.79 5.08 -14.37
C SER A 146 1.85 6.61 -14.25
N GLY A 147 2.99 7.20 -14.65
CA GLY A 147 3.17 8.64 -14.78
C GLY A 147 3.96 8.97 -16.05
N ILE A 148 3.64 10.12 -16.65
CA ILE A 148 4.32 10.62 -17.85
C ILE A 148 4.89 11.99 -17.53
N LYS A 149 6.11 12.25 -17.98
CA LYS A 149 6.69 13.58 -17.94
C LYS A 149 6.15 14.41 -19.10
N VAL A 150 5.57 15.57 -18.79
CA VAL A 150 5.16 16.57 -19.77
C VAL A 150 6.18 17.70 -19.71
N ASP A 151 6.89 17.93 -20.80
CA ASP A 151 7.76 19.10 -20.94
C ASP A 151 6.87 20.31 -21.34
N ASN A 152 7.14 21.48 -20.75
CA ASN A 152 6.47 22.75 -21.09
C ASN A 152 7.18 23.45 -22.26
#